data_AF-A0A0J1G9Z8-F1
#
_entry.id   AF-A0A0J1G9Z8-F1
#
_cell.length_a   1.000
_cell.length_b   1.000
_cell.length_c   1.000
_cell.angle_alpha   90.00
_cell.angle_beta   90.00
_cell.angle_gamma   90.00
#
_symmetry.space_group_name_H-M   'P 1'
#
loop_
_entity.id
_entity.type
_entity.pdbx_description
1 polymer ?
#
loop_
_entity_poly.entity_id
_entity_poly.type
_entity_poly.pdbx_seq_one_letter_code
_entity_poly.pdbx_strand_id
1 'polypeptide(L)'
;MLGIIIISSLIFLNSHSQILDMKDEVQVWGMAFTTKGIDWSPYMEQNSLLSFGYSLFLVPIITLFHSAGAVYKISIILNICFLCVAYILSLYVFYNMLPQVNKMKLTIISLFMALCPGLVIIKSLALPYLLIMVVFWMILALFISLFKKSESWKIVCIAFFTCVWCVDTCTNDRCNYCHDSFYFTISKKKNFYRISGYFFGGNSSFFTSDWCYN
;
A
#
# COMPACT_ATOMS: atom_id res chain seq x y z
N MET A 1 3.94 -14.14 16.94
CA MET A 1 3.20 -12.86 16.83
C MET A 1 2.34 -12.81 15.57
N LEU A 2 2.84 -13.22 14.40
CA LEU A 2 2.03 -13.34 13.17
C LEU A 2 0.75 -14.19 13.36
N GLY A 3 0.84 -15.32 14.08
CA GLY A 3 -0.33 -16.13 14.41
C GLY A 3 -1.43 -15.40 15.19
N ILE A 4 -1.09 -14.39 16.00
CA ILE A 4 -2.07 -13.56 16.73
C ILE A 4 -2.86 -12.69 15.74
N ILE A 5 -2.17 -12.09 14.77
CA ILE A 5 -2.80 -11.31 13.70
C ILE A 5 -3.75 -12.19 12.90
N ILE A 6 -3.31 -13.41 12.53
CA ILE A 6 -4.14 -14.35 11.78
C ILE A 6 -5.36 -14.78 12.60
N ILE A 7 -5.17 -15.26 13.83
CA ILE A 7 -6.26 -15.75 14.68
C ILE A 7 -7.28 -14.65 14.96
N SER A 8 -6.82 -13.45 15.36
CA SER A 8 -7.71 -12.30 15.61
C SER A 8 -8.49 -11.88 14.35
N SER A 9 -7.93 -12.10 13.17
CA SER A 9 -8.61 -11.79 11.91
C SER A 9 -9.59 -12.87 11.49
N LEU A 10 -9.28 -14.14 11.73
CA LEU A 10 -10.17 -15.27 11.42
C LEU A 10 -11.41 -15.31 12.31
N ILE A 11 -11.29 -14.91 13.58
CA ILE A 11 -12.45 -14.77 14.48
C ILE A 11 -13.45 -13.76 13.91
N PHE A 12 -12.97 -12.68 13.28
CA PHE A 12 -13.80 -11.64 12.68
C PHE A 12 -14.43 -12.06 11.33
N LEU A 13 -13.79 -13.00 10.60
CA LEU A 13 -14.29 -13.49 9.31
C LEU A 13 -15.64 -14.21 9.44
N ASN A 14 -15.91 -14.82 10.60
CA ASN A 14 -17.13 -15.61 10.78
C ASN A 14 -18.39 -14.76 10.96
N SER A 15 -18.26 -13.47 11.28
CA SER A 15 -19.39 -12.59 11.56
C SER A 15 -19.90 -11.78 10.36
N HIS A 16 -19.18 -11.73 9.24
CA HIS A 16 -19.53 -10.87 8.09
C HIS A 16 -19.42 -11.62 6.75
N SER A 17 -20.44 -11.49 5.90
CA SER A 17 -20.47 -12.15 4.57
C SER A 17 -21.06 -11.27 3.46
N GLN A 18 -21.17 -9.97 3.70
CA GLN A 18 -21.82 -9.00 2.82
C GLN A 18 -20.98 -7.72 2.75
N ILE A 19 -21.17 -6.95 1.69
CA ILE A 19 -20.59 -5.61 1.53
C ILE A 19 -21.01 -4.74 2.72
N LEU A 20 -20.04 -4.12 3.38
CA LEU A 20 -20.27 -3.34 4.59
C LEU A 20 -20.24 -1.84 4.30
N ASP A 21 -19.42 -1.40 3.35
CA ASP A 21 -19.37 -0.01 2.89
C ASP A 21 -19.88 0.11 1.45
N MET A 22 -21.13 0.58 1.33
CA MET A 22 -21.82 0.72 0.05
C MET A 22 -21.22 1.78 -0.88
N LYS A 23 -20.38 2.70 -0.39
CA LYS A 23 -19.84 3.76 -1.24
C LYS A 23 -18.50 3.35 -1.84
N ASP A 24 -17.53 3.04 -1.00
CA ASP A 24 -16.15 2.80 -1.46
C ASP A 24 -15.97 1.37 -1.99
N GLU A 25 -16.59 0.35 -1.37
CA GLU A 25 -16.43 -1.03 -1.83
C GLU A 25 -17.13 -1.26 -3.17
N VAL A 26 -18.31 -0.66 -3.38
CA VAL A 26 -19.07 -0.83 -4.63
C VAL A 26 -18.26 -0.38 -5.84
N GLN A 27 -17.46 0.67 -5.69
CA GLN A 27 -16.58 1.16 -6.75
C GLN A 27 -15.46 0.17 -7.07
N VAL A 28 -14.83 -0.40 -6.04
CA VAL A 28 -13.77 -1.42 -6.18
C VAL A 28 -14.34 -2.68 -6.84
N TRP A 29 -15.48 -3.17 -6.36
CA TRP A 29 -16.16 -4.33 -6.94
C TRP A 29 -16.63 -4.05 -8.37
N GLY A 30 -17.21 -2.88 -8.62
CA GLY A 30 -17.66 -2.46 -9.95
C GLY A 30 -16.55 -2.47 -10.98
N MET A 31 -15.36 -1.99 -10.63
CA MET A 31 -14.19 -2.05 -11.52
C MET A 31 -13.75 -3.50 -11.78
N ALA A 32 -13.74 -4.37 -10.76
CA ALA A 32 -13.39 -5.78 -10.92
C ALA A 32 -14.39 -6.55 -11.82
N PHE A 33 -15.70 -6.29 -11.66
CA PHE A 33 -16.75 -6.89 -12.49
C PHE A 33 -16.75 -6.35 -13.92
N THR A 34 -16.53 -5.04 -14.10
CA THR A 34 -16.38 -4.42 -15.42
C THR A 34 -15.18 -4.98 -16.17
N THR A 35 -14.06 -5.23 -15.48
CA THR A 35 -12.87 -5.87 -16.05
C THR A 35 -13.14 -7.31 -16.51
N LYS A 36 -14.12 -8.00 -15.90
CA LYS A 36 -14.61 -9.32 -16.31
C LYS A 36 -15.61 -9.25 -17.48
N GLY A 37 -16.01 -8.06 -17.91
CA GLY A 37 -17.03 -7.85 -18.94
C GLY A 37 -18.47 -7.92 -18.43
N ILE A 38 -18.68 -7.85 -17.10
CA ILE A 38 -20.01 -7.76 -16.50
C ILE A 38 -20.35 -6.28 -16.31
N ASP A 39 -21.46 -5.83 -16.88
CA ASP A 39 -21.86 -4.43 -16.79
C ASP A 39 -22.32 -4.08 -15.37
N TRP A 40 -21.48 -3.32 -14.66
CA TRP A 40 -21.74 -2.74 -13.34
C TRP A 40 -21.76 -1.21 -13.40
N SER A 41 -21.81 -0.63 -14.60
CA SER A 41 -21.85 0.82 -14.81
C SER A 41 -22.97 1.55 -14.06
N PRO A 42 -24.18 0.97 -13.83
CA PRO A 42 -25.24 1.67 -13.08
C PRO A 42 -24.92 1.89 -11.59
N TYR A 43 -23.99 1.10 -11.04
CA TYR A 43 -23.58 1.15 -9.63
C TYR A 43 -22.28 1.92 -9.43
N MET A 44 -21.59 2.28 -10.51
CA MET A 44 -20.38 3.09 -10.48
C MET A 44 -20.74 4.58 -10.63
N GLU A 45 -20.72 5.33 -9.53
CA GLU A 45 -20.62 6.79 -9.63
C GLU A 45 -19.27 7.13 -10.29
N GLN A 46 -19.27 8.15 -11.17
CA GLN A 46 -18.16 8.49 -12.06
C GLN A 46 -16.79 8.47 -11.37
N ASN A 47 -15.85 7.78 -12.02
CA ASN A 47 -14.40 7.90 -11.84
C ASN A 47 -13.90 7.95 -10.39
N SER A 48 -13.88 6.80 -9.71
CA SER A 48 -12.88 6.62 -8.67
C SER A 48 -11.85 5.61 -9.13
N LEU A 49 -10.60 6.07 -9.23
CA LEU A 49 -9.43 5.21 -9.42
C LEU A 49 -9.06 4.45 -8.13
N LEU A 50 -9.98 4.37 -7.16
CA LEU A 50 -9.82 3.69 -5.88
C LEU A 50 -9.54 2.18 -6.04
N SER A 51 -9.61 1.66 -7.25
CA SER A 51 -9.11 0.34 -7.62
C SER A 51 -7.58 0.34 -7.82
N PHE A 52 -6.80 0.65 -6.78
CA PHE A 52 -5.33 0.67 -6.78
C PHE A 52 -4.70 -0.71 -7.07
N GLY A 53 -4.83 -1.23 -8.30
CA GLY A 53 -4.50 -2.62 -8.65
C GLY A 53 -5.27 -3.69 -7.85
N TYR A 54 -6.02 -3.32 -6.80
CA TYR A 54 -6.74 -4.24 -5.93
C TYR A 54 -7.77 -5.04 -6.71
N SER A 55 -8.49 -4.41 -7.64
CA SER A 55 -9.41 -5.12 -8.52
C SER A 55 -8.73 -6.13 -9.42
N LEU A 56 -7.45 -5.97 -9.77
CA LEU A 56 -6.70 -7.00 -10.52
C LEU A 56 -6.50 -8.26 -9.68
N PHE A 57 -6.42 -8.14 -8.36
CA PHE A 57 -6.43 -9.29 -7.45
C PHE A 57 -7.84 -9.85 -7.22
N LEU A 58 -8.88 -9.01 -7.31
CA LEU A 58 -10.27 -9.45 -7.20
C LEU A 58 -10.76 -10.20 -8.44
N VAL A 59 -10.34 -9.81 -9.65
CA VAL A 59 -10.72 -10.47 -10.91
C VAL A 59 -10.49 -11.99 -10.86
N PRO A 60 -9.30 -12.52 -10.52
CA PRO A 60 -9.09 -13.96 -10.45
C PRO A 60 -9.96 -14.61 -9.36
N ILE A 61 -10.19 -13.94 -8.22
CA ILE A 61 -11.09 -14.44 -7.17
C ILE A 61 -12.53 -14.57 -7.70
N ILE A 62 -13.04 -13.55 -8.40
CA ILE A 62 -14.38 -13.54 -9.02
C ILE A 62 -14.48 -14.58 -10.14
N THR A 63 -13.37 -14.95 -10.79
CA THR A 63 -13.39 -16.02 -11.81
C THR A 63 -13.37 -17.42 -11.19
N LEU A 64 -12.67 -17.61 -10.07
CA LEU A 64 -12.51 -18.92 -9.43
C LEU A 64 -13.72 -19.30 -8.56
N PHE A 65 -14.40 -18.31 -7.98
CA PHE A 65 -15.52 -18.54 -7.06
C PHE A 65 -16.83 -18.02 -7.66
N HIS A 66 -17.89 -18.84 -7.60
CA HIS A 66 -19.20 -18.49 -8.18
C HIS A 66 -20.21 -17.93 -7.17
N SER A 67 -20.00 -18.14 -5.86
CA SER A 67 -20.87 -17.60 -4.81
C SER A 67 -20.36 -16.23 -4.35
N ALA A 68 -21.23 -15.22 -4.36
CA ALA A 68 -20.91 -13.86 -3.92
C ALA A 68 -20.36 -13.83 -2.48
N GLY A 69 -20.95 -14.60 -1.57
CA GLY A 69 -20.47 -14.71 -0.19
C GLY A 69 -19.09 -15.38 -0.07
N ALA A 70 -18.78 -16.34 -0.95
CA ALA A 70 -17.45 -16.96 -0.99
C ALA A 70 -16.42 -15.97 -1.53
N VAL A 71 -16.72 -15.28 -2.63
CA VAL A 71 -15.86 -14.24 -3.23
C VAL A 71 -15.51 -13.18 -2.17
N TYR A 72 -16.50 -12.67 -1.45
CA TYR A 72 -16.27 -11.66 -0.40
C TYR A 72 -15.36 -12.16 0.72
N LYS A 73 -15.59 -13.37 1.24
CA LYS A 73 -14.76 -13.97 2.30
C LYS A 73 -13.31 -14.17 1.84
N ILE A 74 -13.10 -14.59 0.58
CA ILE A 74 -11.76 -14.75 0.02
C ILE A 74 -11.06 -13.39 -0.12
N SER A 75 -11.77 -12.32 -0.49
CA SER A 75 -11.21 -10.96 -0.52
C SER A 75 -10.79 -10.47 0.86
N ILE A 76 -11.56 -10.77 1.92
CA ILE A 76 -11.12 -10.49 3.29
C ILE A 76 -9.86 -11.29 3.64
N ILE A 77 -9.79 -12.57 3.26
CA ILE A 77 -8.58 -13.38 3.48
C ILE A 77 -7.37 -12.75 2.76
N LEU A 78 -7.55 -12.25 1.53
CA LEU A 78 -6.51 -11.51 0.81
C LEU A 78 -6.03 -10.28 1.60
N ASN A 79 -6.96 -9.54 2.21
CA ASN A 79 -6.63 -8.40 3.08
C ASN A 79 -5.84 -8.81 4.32
N ILE A 80 -6.20 -9.94 4.95
CA ILE A 80 -5.42 -10.50 6.06
C ILE A 80 -4.00 -10.85 5.60
N CYS A 81 -3.84 -11.42 4.40
CA CYS A 81 -2.54 -11.69 3.81
C CYS A 81 -1.74 -10.39 3.60
N PHE A 82 -2.34 -9.34 3.05
CA PHE A 82 -1.68 -8.04 2.89
C PHE A 82 -1.25 -7.45 4.23
N LEU A 83 -2.09 -7.50 5.26
CA LEU A 83 -1.71 -7.06 6.61
C LEU A 83 -0.51 -7.84 7.17
N CYS A 84 -0.47 -9.16 6.95
CA CYS A 84 0.66 -9.99 7.36
C CYS A 84 1.95 -9.61 6.63
N VAL A 85 1.88 -9.37 5.32
CA VAL A 85 3.03 -8.92 4.51
C VAL A 85 3.52 -7.55 4.98
N ALA A 86 2.60 -6.60 5.20
CA ALA A 86 2.92 -5.28 5.71
C ALA A 86 3.62 -5.35 7.08
N TYR A 87 3.15 -6.21 7.99
CA TYR A 87 3.79 -6.44 9.28
C TYR A 87 5.22 -7.01 9.15
N ILE A 88 5.44 -7.97 8.25
CA ILE A 88 6.79 -8.52 8.03
C ILE A 88 7.72 -7.45 7.45
N LEU A 89 7.25 -6.67 6.48
CA LEU A 89 8.02 -5.57 5.90
C LEU A 89 8.32 -4.48 6.93
N SER A 90 7.38 -4.15 7.81
CA SER A 90 7.62 -3.15 8.86
C SER A 90 8.69 -3.63 9.85
N LEU A 91 8.70 -4.92 10.23
CA LEU A 91 9.78 -5.49 11.04
C LEU A 91 11.13 -5.39 10.35
N TYR A 92 11.18 -5.73 9.06
CA TYR A 92 12.40 -5.59 8.27
C TYR A 92 12.90 -4.14 8.28
N VAL A 93 12.01 -3.18 8.04
CA VAL A 93 12.34 -1.75 8.05
C VAL A 93 12.87 -1.33 9.43
N PHE A 94 12.15 -1.64 10.51
CA PHE A 94 12.55 -1.24 11.87
C PHE A 94 13.86 -1.89 12.33
N TYR A 95 14.08 -3.17 12.05
CA TYR A 95 15.34 -3.82 12.43
C TYR A 95 16.56 -3.24 11.72
N ASN A 96 16.36 -2.69 10.51
CA ASN A 96 17.45 -2.06 9.77
C ASN A 96 17.63 -0.57 10.10
N MET A 97 16.57 0.16 10.43
CA MET A 97 16.65 1.57 10.81
C MET A 97 17.10 1.78 12.27
N LEU A 98 16.68 0.90 13.18
CA LEU A 98 16.91 1.04 14.62
C LEU A 98 17.68 -0.17 15.20
N PRO A 99 18.91 -0.44 14.74
CA PRO A 99 19.67 -1.63 15.16
C PRO A 99 20.02 -1.61 16.65
N GLN A 100 20.00 -0.44 17.30
CA GLN A 100 20.31 -0.29 18.73
C GLN A 100 19.16 -0.68 19.65
N VAL A 101 17.94 -0.77 19.13
CA VAL A 101 16.76 -1.12 19.92
C VAL A 101 16.60 -2.63 19.97
N ASN A 102 16.22 -3.16 21.14
CA ASN A 102 15.95 -4.59 21.30
C ASN A 102 14.86 -5.05 20.30
N LYS A 103 15.17 -6.08 19.51
CA LYS A 103 14.29 -6.67 18.50
C LYS A 103 12.91 -7.02 19.08
N MET A 104 12.85 -7.53 20.31
CA MET A 104 11.57 -7.87 20.95
C MET A 104 10.66 -6.64 21.13
N LYS A 105 11.21 -5.48 21.53
CA LYS A 105 10.44 -4.24 21.69
C LYS A 105 9.87 -3.78 20.34
N LEU A 106 10.68 -3.81 19.28
CA LEU A 106 10.24 -3.46 17.93
C LEU A 106 9.15 -4.41 17.41
N THR A 107 9.25 -5.71 17.72
CA THR A 107 8.22 -6.68 17.36
C THR A 107 6.89 -6.41 18.04
N ILE A 108 6.92 -6.05 19.34
CA ILE A 108 5.73 -5.70 20.12
C ILE A 108 5.09 -4.42 19.57
N ILE A 109 5.88 -3.37 19.33
CA ILE A 109 5.37 -2.11 18.77
C ILE A 109 4.72 -2.34 17.41
N SER A 110 5.38 -3.10 16.53
CA SER A 110 4.83 -3.43 15.20
C SER A 110 3.54 -4.23 15.30
N LEU A 111 3.43 -5.12 16.30
CA LEU A 111 2.21 -5.90 16.55
C LEU A 111 1.07 -4.98 17.00
N PHE A 112 1.33 -4.05 17.92
CA PHE A 112 0.33 -3.06 18.35
C PHE A 112 -0.14 -2.18 17.20
N MET A 113 0.77 -1.75 16.32
CA MET A 113 0.37 -1.00 15.11
C MET A 113 -0.53 -1.84 14.20
N ALA A 114 -0.18 -3.10 13.95
CA ALA A 114 -1.00 -3.99 13.12
C ALA A 114 -2.37 -4.33 13.72
N LEU A 115 -2.50 -4.29 15.05
CA LEU A 115 -3.74 -4.52 15.79
C LEU A 115 -4.50 -3.22 16.12
N CYS A 116 -4.06 -2.08 15.60
CA CYS A 116 -4.75 -0.80 15.79
C CYS A 116 -6.21 -0.94 15.32
N PRO A 117 -7.21 -0.46 16.10
CA PRO A 117 -8.63 -0.62 15.78
C PRO A 117 -9.00 -0.17 14.36
N GLY A 118 -8.37 0.91 13.87
CA GLY A 118 -8.59 1.38 12.49
C GLY A 118 -8.22 0.33 11.44
N LEU A 119 -7.08 -0.36 11.60
CA LEU A 119 -6.67 -1.43 10.69
C LEU A 119 -7.51 -2.70 10.87
N VAL A 120 -8.05 -2.94 12.06
CA VAL A 120 -8.95 -4.06 12.33
C VAL A 120 -10.29 -3.88 11.62
N ILE A 121 -10.78 -2.66 11.48
CA ILE A 121 -11.97 -2.35 10.68
C ILE A 121 -11.63 -2.42 9.19
N ILE A 122 -10.54 -1.78 8.77
CA ILE A 122 -10.16 -1.73 7.34
C ILE A 122 -9.93 -3.15 6.77
N LYS A 123 -9.36 -4.08 7.54
CA LYS A 123 -9.13 -5.45 7.07
C LYS A 123 -10.39 -6.25 6.81
N SER A 124 -11.54 -5.87 7.38
CA SER A 124 -12.82 -6.55 7.14
C SER A 124 -13.61 -5.98 5.97
N LEU A 125 -13.17 -4.87 5.40
CA LEU A 125 -13.72 -4.23 4.20
C LEU A 125 -12.89 -4.65 2.99
N ALA A 126 -13.51 -4.88 1.83
CA ALA A 126 -12.80 -5.23 0.59
C ALA A 126 -12.21 -3.98 -0.11
N LEU A 127 -11.36 -3.24 0.59
CA LEU A 127 -10.80 -1.95 0.16
C LEU A 127 -9.28 -2.03 -0.11
N PRO A 128 -8.73 -1.12 -0.96
CA PRO A 128 -7.32 -1.15 -1.37
C PRO A 128 -6.33 -0.74 -0.27
N TYR A 129 -6.80 -0.21 0.87
CA TYR A 129 -5.95 0.44 1.87
C TYR A 129 -4.81 -0.46 2.39
N LEU A 130 -5.04 -1.76 2.56
CA LEU A 130 -4.00 -2.68 3.02
C LEU A 130 -2.97 -3.00 1.94
N LEU A 131 -3.39 -3.05 0.68
CA LEU A 131 -2.47 -3.18 -0.45
C LEU A 131 -1.58 -1.93 -0.56
N ILE A 132 -2.17 -0.74 -0.43
CA ILE A 132 -1.44 0.54 -0.37
C ILE A 132 -0.42 0.50 0.78
N MET A 133 -0.82 0.04 1.97
CA MET A 133 0.09 -0.11 3.11
C MET A 133 1.25 -1.07 2.81
N VAL A 134 1.02 -2.19 2.11
CA VAL A 134 2.09 -3.09 1.66
C VAL A 134 3.05 -2.37 0.71
N VAL A 135 2.54 -1.64 -0.28
CA VAL A 135 3.36 -0.89 -1.25
C VAL A 135 4.20 0.16 -0.53
N PHE A 136 3.63 0.87 0.45
CA PHE A 136 4.36 1.84 1.28
C PHE A 136 5.56 1.19 1.99
N TRP A 137 5.32 0.10 2.73
CA TRP A 137 6.39 -0.59 3.44
C TRP A 137 7.42 -1.20 2.49
N MET A 138 7.00 -1.62 1.29
CA MET A 138 7.89 -2.11 0.25
C MET A 138 8.81 -1.00 -0.28
N ILE A 139 8.29 0.20 -0.53
CA ILE A 139 9.09 1.37 -0.93
C ILE A 139 10.14 1.68 0.17
N LEU A 140 9.74 1.71 1.45
CA LEU A 140 10.68 1.93 2.55
C LEU A 140 11.76 0.84 2.63
N ALA A 141 11.39 -0.43 2.48
CA ALA A 141 12.32 -1.54 2.48
C ALA A 141 13.32 -1.47 1.32
N LEU A 142 12.86 -1.07 0.12
CA LEU A 142 13.70 -0.84 -1.05
C LEU A 142 14.65 0.34 -0.82
N PHE A 143 14.18 1.43 -0.20
CA PHE A 143 14.97 2.61 0.10
C PHE A 143 16.14 2.28 1.06
N ILE A 144 15.86 1.55 2.13
CA ILE A 144 16.89 1.03 3.05
C ILE A 144 17.87 0.11 2.32
N SER A 145 17.35 -0.77 1.46
CA SER A 145 18.19 -1.70 0.68
C SER A 145 19.08 -0.97 -0.32
N LEU A 146 18.64 0.18 -0.83
CA LEU A 146 19.41 1.04 -1.75
C LEU A 146 20.56 1.71 -1.02
N PHE A 147 20.35 2.18 0.21
CA PHE A 147 21.42 2.76 1.03
C PHE A 147 22.51 1.75 1.38
N LYS A 148 22.15 0.48 1.60
CA LYS A 148 23.15 -0.57 1.88
C LYS A 148 23.93 -0.97 0.63
N LYS A 149 23.23 -1.15 -0.48
CA LYS A 149 23.84 -1.55 -1.75
C LYS A 149 23.00 -0.98 -2.89
N SER A 150 23.58 -0.01 -3.59
CA SER A 150 22.89 0.64 -4.69
C SER A 150 22.96 -0.19 -5.96
N GLU A 151 21.82 -0.77 -6.32
CA GLU A 151 21.64 -1.56 -7.54
C GLU A 151 20.57 -0.89 -8.41
N SER A 152 20.83 -0.78 -9.71
CA SER A 152 19.99 0.00 -10.63
C SER A 152 18.54 -0.50 -10.71
N TRP A 153 18.30 -1.80 -10.57
CA TRP A 153 16.94 -2.35 -10.59
C TRP A 153 16.09 -1.85 -9.41
N LYS A 154 16.69 -1.62 -8.23
CA LYS A 154 15.97 -1.10 -7.05
C LYS A 154 15.44 0.31 -7.30
N ILE A 155 16.21 1.13 -8.02
CA ILE A 155 15.83 2.50 -8.39
C ILE A 155 14.61 2.46 -9.32
N VAL A 156 14.64 1.58 -10.32
CA VAL A 156 13.50 1.39 -11.24
C VAL A 156 12.26 0.94 -10.48
N CYS A 157 12.39 -0.01 -9.54
CA CYS A 157 11.27 -0.46 -8.72
C CYS A 157 10.70 0.66 -7.84
N ILE A 158 11.56 1.45 -7.17
CA ILE A 158 11.09 2.59 -6.37
C ILE A 158 10.33 3.58 -7.24
N ALA A 159 10.89 3.97 -8.39
CA ALA A 159 10.25 4.89 -9.33
C ALA A 159 8.87 4.38 -9.77
N PHE A 160 8.78 3.10 -10.14
CA PHE A 160 7.52 2.47 -10.52
C PHE A 160 6.47 2.57 -9.41
N PHE A 161 6.80 2.13 -8.19
CA PHE A 161 5.85 2.15 -7.08
C PHE A 161 5.46 3.57 -6.64
N THR A 162 6.38 4.55 -6.70
CA THR A 162 6.07 5.95 -6.40
C THR A 162 5.19 6.59 -7.47
N CYS A 163 5.40 6.26 -8.75
CA CYS A 163 4.54 6.75 -9.83
C CYS A 163 3.12 6.18 -9.67
N VAL A 164 3.01 4.89 -9.37
CA VAL A 164 1.72 4.23 -9.11
C VAL A 164 1.01 4.89 -7.92
N TRP A 165 1.73 5.21 -6.85
CA TRP A 165 1.18 5.95 -5.70
C TRP A 165 0.69 7.35 -6.07
N CYS A 166 1.47 8.08 -6.88
CA CYS A 166 1.17 9.46 -7.25
C CYS A 166 -0.11 9.57 -8.12
N VAL A 167 -0.32 8.62 -9.03
CA VAL A 167 -1.52 8.57 -9.89
C VAL A 167 -2.80 8.48 -9.06
N ASP A 168 -2.79 7.71 -7.97
CA ASP A 168 -3.95 7.58 -7.06
C ASP A 168 -4.25 8.90 -6.35
N THR A 169 -3.22 9.55 -5.79
CA THR A 169 -3.40 10.84 -5.11
C THR A 169 -3.86 11.97 -6.03
N CYS A 170 -3.53 11.89 -7.33
CA CYS A 170 -3.83 12.93 -8.31
C CYS A 170 -5.26 12.88 -8.88
N THR A 171 -6.00 11.81 -8.66
CA THR A 171 -7.26 11.53 -9.37
C THR A 171 -8.49 11.61 -8.49
N ASN A 172 -8.31 11.66 -7.17
CA ASN A 172 -9.34 12.10 -6.25
C ASN A 172 -9.42 13.63 -6.35
N ASP A 173 -10.53 14.18 -6.88
CA ASP A 173 -10.84 15.58 -7.27
C ASP A 173 -10.69 16.69 -6.19
N ARG A 174 -9.74 16.54 -5.25
CA ARG A 174 -9.27 17.56 -4.32
C ARG A 174 -7.84 18.04 -4.63
N CYS A 175 -7.39 17.90 -5.88
CA CYS A 175 -6.10 18.40 -6.38
C CYS A 175 -6.06 19.93 -6.58
N ASN A 176 -6.33 20.71 -5.53
CA ASN A 176 -5.68 22.03 -5.41
C ASN A 176 -4.28 21.92 -4.79
N TYR A 177 -3.85 20.69 -4.40
CA TYR A 177 -2.56 20.41 -3.75
C TYR A 177 -1.61 19.51 -4.56
N CYS A 178 -2.02 19.03 -5.75
CA CYS A 178 -1.17 18.14 -6.58
C CYS A 178 0.00 18.87 -7.28
N HIS A 179 0.14 20.18 -7.06
CA HIS A 179 1.34 20.93 -7.40
C HIS A 179 2.57 20.50 -6.57
N ASP A 180 2.38 19.86 -5.42
CA ASP A 180 3.46 19.33 -4.58
C ASP A 180 3.85 17.90 -4.97
N SER A 181 4.13 17.70 -6.26
CA SER A 181 4.69 16.45 -6.75
C SER A 181 6.14 16.31 -6.25
N PHE A 182 6.41 15.28 -5.43
CA PHE A 182 7.77 14.91 -5.02
C PHE A 182 8.51 14.31 -6.21
N TYR A 183 9.41 15.08 -6.82
CA TYR A 183 10.33 14.54 -7.82
C TYR A 183 11.66 14.19 -7.15
N PHE A 184 12.01 12.91 -7.14
CA PHE A 184 13.35 12.46 -6.83
C PHE A 184 14.17 12.41 -8.12
N THR A 185 15.14 13.30 -8.27
CA THR A 185 16.22 13.10 -9.24
C THR A 185 17.34 12.33 -8.57
N ILE A 186 17.71 11.21 -9.18
CA ILE A 186 18.82 10.39 -8.74
C ILE A 186 19.93 10.56 -9.77
N SER A 187 20.93 11.39 -9.45
CA SER A 187 22.10 11.61 -10.30
C SER A 187 23.25 10.72 -9.84
N LYS A 188 23.74 9.86 -10.72
CA LYS A 188 24.89 8.99 -10.46
C LYS A 188 26.18 9.70 -10.86
N LYS A 189 27.03 10.03 -9.89
CA LYS A 189 28.35 10.65 -10.13
C LYS A 189 29.46 9.75 -9.59
N LYS A 190 30.15 9.05 -10.49
CA LYS A 190 31.31 8.13 -10.32
C LYS A 190 31.20 7.04 -9.23
N ASN A 191 30.85 7.35 -7.98
CA ASN A 191 30.57 6.42 -6.88
C ASN A 191 29.40 6.84 -5.96
N PHE A 192 28.73 7.96 -6.26
CA PHE A 192 27.68 8.54 -5.41
C PHE A 192 26.34 8.61 -6.13
N TYR A 193 25.27 8.41 -5.37
CA TYR A 193 23.90 8.72 -5.79
C TYR A 193 23.47 9.99 -5.08
N ARG A 194 23.34 11.09 -5.82
CA ARG A 194 22.72 12.30 -5.30
C ARG A 194 21.22 12.15 -5.48
N ILE A 195 20.49 12.08 -4.36
CA ILE A 195 19.03 12.08 -4.34
C ILE A 195 18.61 13.52 -4.07
N SER A 196 18.12 14.23 -5.09
CA SER A 196 17.56 15.56 -4.95
C SER A 196 16.04 15.47 -5.02
N GLY A 197 15.38 15.80 -3.92
CA GLY A 197 13.92 15.93 -3.87
C GLY A 197 13.52 17.36 -4.24
N TYR A 198 12.64 17.51 -5.23
CA TYR A 198 12.05 18.81 -5.55
C TYR A 198 10.65 18.90 -4.93
N PHE A 199 10.41 20.02 -4.26
CA PHE A 199 9.10 20.42 -3.74
C PHE A 199 8.68 21.66 -4.53
N PHE A 200 7.62 21.55 -5.34
CA PHE A 200 7.07 22.67 -6.11
C PHE A 200 5.79 23.23 -5.44
N GLY A 201 5.93 23.61 -4.18
CA GLY A 201 4.94 24.44 -3.49
C GLY A 201 5.19 25.91 -3.82
N GLY A 202 4.13 26.73 -3.86
CA GLY A 202 4.13 28.16 -4.23
C GLY A 202 5.07 29.11 -3.46
N ASN A 203 5.99 28.57 -2.65
CA ASN A 203 7.23 29.19 -2.23
C ASN A 203 8.35 28.15 -2.33
N SER A 204 9.08 28.18 -3.44
CA SER A 204 10.20 27.31 -3.77
C SER A 204 11.27 27.35 -2.68
N SER A 205 11.29 26.35 -1.79
CA SER A 205 12.34 26.15 -0.81
C SER A 205 13.18 24.93 -1.21
N PHE A 206 14.45 25.18 -1.48
CA PHE A 206 15.43 24.20 -1.93
C PHE A 206 15.95 23.42 -0.72
N PHE A 207 15.64 22.12 -0.61
CA PHE A 207 16.31 21.23 0.34
C PHE A 207 17.35 20.38 -0.39
N THR A 208 18.57 20.91 -0.52
CA THR A 208 19.74 20.10 -0.88
C THR A 208 20.34 19.53 0.39
N SER A 209 20.19 18.22 0.60
CA SER A 209 21.03 17.52 1.56
C SER A 209 22.09 16.76 0.78
N ASP A 210 23.30 17.34 0.72
CA ASP A 210 24.47 16.66 0.21
C ASP A 210 24.99 15.74 1.32
N TRP A 211 24.58 14.48 1.29
CA TRP A 211 25.11 13.47 2.20
C TRP A 211 26.42 12.92 1.63
N CYS A 212 27.53 13.49 2.07
CA CYS A 212 28.87 12.92 1.86
C CYS A 212 29.03 11.69 2.76
N TYR A 213 29.17 10.50 2.16
CA TYR A 213 29.63 9.30 2.86
C TYR A 213 30.94 8.82 2.24
N ASN A 214 32.03 8.89 3.02
CA ASN A 214 33.26 8.15 2.74
C ASN A 214 33.05 6.67 3.05
#